data_AF-Q9X4D1-F1
#
_entry.id   AF-Q9X4D1-F1
#
_cell.length_a   1.000
_cell.length_b   1.000
_cell.length_c   1.000
_cell.angle_alpha   90.00
_cell.angle_beta   90.00
_cell.angle_gamma   90.00
#
_symmetry.space_group_name_H-M   'P 1'
#
loop_
_entity.id
_entity.type
_entity.pdbx_description
1 polymer ?
#
loop_
_entity_poly.entity_id
_entity_poly.type
_entity_poly.pdbx_seq_one_letter_code
_entity_poly.pdbx_strand_id
1 'polypeptide(L)'
;MHSPTVRRGLGLAAAMTLAVGALIAPTGAAAPADPNGSTIDPTHATTLTVHKCEQTDNNGVKEGTGNEDPTTECNPVSGVEFTITRLNVDLTTDEGWKTLAALQGNVAGAQALKTQTSETITTGADGLASFTDAQTDVGAYLVSETRTPDKVIPAEDFVVTLPMTNPEKTTEWNYNVHVYPKNTVSGVDKQVSDKQVSGSGNDITYTITTSIPKVDYAGGARIKRYEVVDQLDKRIKKDQLTPVVKIIGAAGGNPEITLVDGTDYTVITADGANHNWATIQLTEEGRRKAAEARANGTGETKVQVTLTAKFDSDVDLEGTLSNTAGLIPSDSPNFDWDPSNPGTDVPGIPTTPTISKYGKVNLTKTGTDNLADKTKYNGAEFQVYECTKTATGATLKDADASTADKVDPLTIGGKQTFTTEGQGMVSIATLRANDYVNGAEKQLTDDDYYCLVETKAPEGYTLQADPIPFRVLAADAEKKIPTEVTVTDVPKNAGFRLPLTGANGVIFLTIAGALLVAGGAVAAYANKRRNAAKR
;
A
#
# COMPACT_ATOMS: atom_id res chain seq x y z
N MET A 1 67.69 2.19 37.98
CA MET A 1 68.82 3.13 38.12
C MET A 1 69.53 3.23 36.78
N HIS A 2 69.83 4.47 36.38
CA HIS A 2 70.63 4.92 35.20
C HIS A 2 69.98 4.87 33.81
N SER A 3 69.19 5.92 33.55
CA SER A 3 69.40 7.01 32.57
C SER A 3 69.92 6.77 31.13
N PRO A 4 69.54 7.70 30.21
CA PRO A 4 69.31 7.45 28.77
C PRO A 4 70.45 7.93 27.87
N THR A 5 70.37 7.63 26.57
CA THR A 5 70.95 8.49 25.53
C THR A 5 70.11 8.54 24.26
N VAL A 6 69.77 9.76 23.90
CA VAL A 6 69.13 10.25 22.68
C VAL A 6 70.18 10.37 21.58
N ARG A 7 69.86 10.07 20.31
CA ARG A 7 69.95 11.01 19.14
C ARG A 7 69.91 10.31 17.77
N ARG A 8 68.92 10.74 16.99
CA ARG A 8 68.95 11.24 15.59
C ARG A 8 69.67 10.43 14.50
N GLY A 9 68.91 10.08 13.47
CA GLY A 9 69.13 10.61 12.11
C GLY A 9 69.41 9.61 10.99
N LEU A 10 68.87 9.93 9.81
CA LEU A 10 69.00 9.30 8.48
C LEU A 10 68.17 8.02 8.31
N GLY A 11 67.28 7.86 7.33
CA GLY A 11 67.23 8.44 5.98
C GLY A 11 67.87 7.48 4.97
N LEU A 12 67.10 7.11 3.93
CA LEU A 12 67.43 6.38 2.70
C LEU A 12 67.16 4.86 2.61
N ALA A 13 66.18 4.58 1.74
CA ALA A 13 66.26 3.70 0.57
C ALA A 13 66.75 2.25 0.76
N ALA A 14 65.81 1.31 0.73
CA ALA A 14 66.09 -0.09 0.40
C ALA A 14 65.93 -0.30 -1.12
N ALA A 15 67.08 -0.35 -1.80
CA ALA A 15 67.22 -0.80 -3.17
C ALA A 15 67.01 -2.32 -3.26
N MET A 16 66.21 -2.76 -4.24
CA MET A 16 66.09 -4.17 -4.60
C MET A 16 67.38 -4.65 -5.28
N THR A 17 67.95 -5.72 -4.74
CA THR A 17 69.11 -6.44 -5.27
C THR A 17 68.73 -7.30 -6.48
N LEU A 18 69.42 -7.06 -7.60
CA LEU A 18 69.50 -7.92 -8.78
C LEU A 18 70.18 -9.25 -8.43
N ALA A 19 69.52 -10.37 -8.71
CA ALA A 19 70.14 -11.69 -8.79
C ALA A 19 70.27 -12.09 -10.27
N VAL A 20 71.52 -12.21 -10.73
CA VAL A 20 71.89 -12.71 -12.06
C VAL A 20 71.90 -14.23 -12.02
N GLY A 21 71.13 -14.88 -12.88
CA GLY A 21 71.07 -16.34 -13.02
C GLY A 21 70.82 -16.76 -14.47
N ALA A 22 71.89 -17.16 -15.14
CA ALA A 22 72.05 -17.95 -16.37
C ALA A 22 70.89 -18.05 -17.39
N LEU A 23 71.19 -17.57 -18.61
CA LEU A 23 70.46 -17.82 -19.84
C LEU A 23 70.36 -19.33 -20.17
N ILE A 24 69.13 -19.81 -20.34
CA ILE A 24 68.80 -20.86 -21.31
C ILE A 24 67.73 -20.24 -22.20
N ALA A 25 68.03 -20.08 -23.49
CA ALA A 25 67.12 -19.50 -24.46
C ALA A 25 66.13 -20.58 -24.96
N PRO A 26 64.82 -20.47 -24.69
CA PRO A 26 63.83 -20.97 -25.64
C PRO A 26 63.75 -19.96 -26.78
N THR A 27 64.16 -20.38 -27.97
CA THR A 27 63.88 -19.68 -29.22
C THR A 27 62.38 -19.79 -29.51
N GLY A 28 61.60 -18.97 -28.83
CA GLY A 28 60.31 -18.49 -29.30
C GLY A 28 60.44 -16.97 -29.29
N ALA A 29 60.55 -16.35 -30.46
CA ALA A 29 60.45 -14.90 -30.54
C ALA A 29 59.05 -14.53 -30.06
N ALA A 30 58.92 -14.11 -28.80
CA ALA A 30 57.82 -13.25 -28.41
C ALA A 30 57.94 -12.03 -29.31
N ALA A 31 56.92 -11.78 -30.14
CA ALA A 31 56.87 -10.53 -30.89
C ALA A 31 57.09 -9.38 -29.89
N PRO A 32 57.93 -8.37 -30.22
CA PRO A 32 58.03 -7.20 -29.37
C PRO A 32 56.62 -6.65 -29.15
N ALA A 33 56.24 -6.41 -27.89
CA ALA A 33 54.99 -5.75 -27.59
C ALA A 33 54.93 -4.45 -28.39
N ASP A 34 53.90 -4.28 -29.21
CA ASP A 34 53.68 -3.04 -29.95
C ASP A 34 53.47 -1.93 -28.91
N PRO A 35 54.38 -0.94 -28.80
CA PRO A 35 54.24 0.12 -27.81
C PRO A 35 52.94 0.92 -27.99
N ASN A 36 52.34 0.93 -29.20
CA ASN A 36 51.05 1.58 -29.44
C ASN A 36 49.86 0.79 -28.89
N GLY A 37 49.97 -0.54 -28.74
CA GLY A 37 48.89 -1.37 -28.18
C GLY A 37 48.73 -1.25 -26.66
N SER A 38 49.73 -0.70 -25.98
CA SER A 38 49.70 -0.45 -24.52
C SER A 38 49.17 0.94 -24.15
N THR A 39 49.11 1.86 -25.12
CA THR A 39 48.50 3.19 -24.98
C THR A 39 47.11 3.23 -25.61
N ILE A 40 46.27 4.18 -25.19
CA ILE A 40 44.95 4.36 -25.79
C ILE A 40 45.12 4.96 -27.20
N ASP A 41 44.48 4.34 -28.20
CA ASP A 41 44.35 4.89 -29.55
C ASP A 41 43.08 5.75 -29.60
N PRO A 42 43.19 7.08 -29.74
CA PRO A 42 42.03 7.99 -29.73
C PRO A 42 41.03 7.76 -30.87
N THR A 43 41.44 7.04 -31.93
CA THR A 43 40.64 6.83 -33.14
C THR A 43 40.12 5.40 -33.28
N HIS A 44 40.39 4.55 -32.29
CA HIS A 44 39.92 3.17 -32.31
C HIS A 44 38.40 3.12 -32.20
N ALA A 45 37.77 2.26 -33.01
CA ALA A 45 36.34 2.00 -32.90
C ALA A 45 36.00 1.40 -31.53
N THR A 46 34.95 1.89 -30.90
CA THR A 46 34.46 1.41 -29.61
C THR A 46 33.05 0.85 -29.75
N THR A 47 32.68 -0.06 -28.85
CA THR A 47 31.29 -0.47 -28.68
C THR A 47 30.98 -0.64 -27.19
N LEU A 48 29.71 -0.44 -26.85
CA LEU A 48 29.17 -0.76 -25.53
C LEU A 48 27.96 -1.66 -25.71
N THR A 49 28.00 -2.85 -25.12
CA THR A 49 26.85 -3.76 -25.08
C THR A 49 26.33 -3.87 -23.65
N VAL A 50 25.10 -3.40 -23.45
CA VAL A 50 24.38 -3.51 -22.19
C VAL A 50 23.51 -4.77 -22.23
N HIS A 51 23.84 -5.74 -21.38
CA HIS A 51 23.08 -6.97 -21.17
C HIS A 51 22.09 -6.78 -20.03
N LYS A 52 20.83 -6.51 -20.36
CA LYS A 52 19.80 -6.24 -19.36
C LYS A 52 19.20 -7.52 -18.80
N CYS A 53 19.46 -7.77 -17.51
CA CYS A 53 19.03 -8.99 -16.83
C CYS A 53 18.04 -8.73 -15.69
N GLU A 54 17.22 -9.73 -15.37
CA GLU A 54 16.56 -9.79 -14.06
C GLU A 54 17.60 -10.00 -12.94
N GLN A 55 17.34 -9.40 -11.78
CA GLN A 55 18.08 -9.62 -10.56
C GLN A 55 17.59 -10.89 -9.87
N THR A 56 18.51 -11.85 -9.70
CA THR A 56 18.27 -13.12 -9.03
C THR A 56 19.07 -13.18 -7.73
N ASP A 57 19.03 -14.32 -7.05
CA ASP A 57 19.80 -14.50 -5.82
C ASP A 57 21.29 -14.77 -6.06
N ASN A 58 21.68 -15.14 -7.27
CA ASN A 58 23.07 -15.52 -7.55
C ASN A 58 23.82 -14.48 -8.37
N ASN A 59 23.12 -13.49 -8.93
CA ASN A 59 23.70 -12.54 -9.87
C ASN A 59 23.83 -11.13 -9.26
N GLY A 60 24.80 -10.35 -9.76
CA GLY A 60 24.98 -8.94 -9.34
C GLY A 60 25.73 -8.76 -8.02
N VAL A 61 26.45 -9.79 -7.56
CA VAL A 61 27.25 -9.80 -6.32
C VAL A 61 28.75 -9.71 -6.57
N LYS A 62 29.17 -9.54 -7.84
CA LYS A 62 30.56 -9.38 -8.25
C LYS A 62 30.67 -8.17 -9.18
N GLU A 63 31.81 -7.51 -9.12
CA GLU A 63 32.16 -6.44 -10.04
C GLU A 63 32.22 -6.96 -11.49
N GLY A 64 31.73 -6.17 -12.44
CA GLY A 64 31.77 -6.51 -13.86
C GLY A 64 33.18 -6.34 -14.42
N THR A 65 33.63 -7.30 -15.24
CA THR A 65 34.97 -7.26 -15.83
C THR A 65 35.07 -6.37 -17.07
N GLY A 66 33.93 -5.96 -17.64
CA GLY A 66 33.86 -5.30 -18.94
C GLY A 66 33.98 -6.26 -20.13
N ASN A 67 34.25 -7.55 -19.90
CA ASN A 67 34.29 -8.59 -20.94
C ASN A 67 32.89 -9.20 -21.11
N GLU A 68 32.64 -9.79 -22.29
CA GLU A 68 31.47 -10.65 -22.46
C GLU A 68 31.62 -11.90 -21.57
N ASP A 69 30.65 -12.12 -20.68
CA ASP A 69 30.54 -13.31 -19.85
C ASP A 69 29.35 -14.18 -20.31
N PRO A 70 29.61 -15.24 -21.10
CA PRO A 70 28.57 -16.16 -21.56
C PRO A 70 28.04 -17.08 -20.45
N THR A 71 28.66 -17.06 -19.27
CA THR A 71 28.27 -17.88 -18.11
C THR A 71 27.41 -17.10 -17.10
N THR A 72 27.24 -15.79 -17.27
CA THR A 72 26.42 -14.97 -16.39
C THR A 72 24.95 -15.42 -16.44
N GLU A 73 24.38 -15.71 -15.27
CA GLU A 73 22.94 -15.96 -15.11
C GLU A 73 22.17 -14.66 -15.46
N CYS A 74 21.58 -14.65 -16.66
CA CYS A 74 20.83 -13.52 -17.20
C CYS A 74 19.50 -14.01 -17.80
N ASN A 75 18.41 -13.75 -17.08
CA ASN A 75 17.09 -13.75 -17.70
C ASN A 75 16.93 -12.39 -18.40
N PRO A 76 16.83 -12.33 -19.73
CA PRO A 76 16.82 -11.06 -20.45
C PRO A 76 15.53 -10.27 -20.20
N VAL A 77 15.65 -8.95 -20.04
CA VAL A 77 14.48 -8.04 -19.93
C VAL A 77 14.39 -7.15 -21.16
N SER A 78 13.35 -7.36 -21.95
CA SER A 78 13.05 -6.57 -23.16
C SER A 78 12.32 -5.27 -22.85
N GLY A 79 12.43 -4.28 -23.76
CA GLY A 79 11.63 -3.05 -23.70
C GLY A 79 12.13 -2.00 -22.71
N VAL A 80 13.32 -2.21 -22.13
CA VAL A 80 14.02 -1.26 -21.27
C VAL A 80 14.84 -0.32 -22.14
N GLU A 81 14.77 0.98 -21.87
CA GLU A 81 15.54 1.99 -22.59
C GLU A 81 16.76 2.41 -21.79
N PHE A 82 17.93 2.36 -22.44
CA PHE A 82 19.18 2.88 -21.92
C PHE A 82 19.59 4.12 -22.70
N THR A 83 19.97 5.17 -21.98
CA THR A 83 20.67 6.33 -22.53
C THR A 83 22.10 6.34 -22.03
N ILE A 84 23.05 6.49 -22.95
CA ILE A 84 24.42 6.84 -22.62
C ILE A 84 24.63 8.33 -22.85
N THR A 85 25.25 9.02 -21.90
CA THR A 85 25.64 10.43 -22.04
C THR A 85 27.14 10.55 -21.89
N ARG A 86 27.82 11.12 -22.89
CA ARG A 86 29.26 11.34 -22.84
C ARG A 86 29.60 12.33 -21.74
N LEU A 87 30.64 12.01 -20.96
CA LEU A 87 31.21 12.88 -19.93
C LEU A 87 32.34 13.73 -20.51
N ASN A 88 32.46 14.96 -20.01
CA ASN A 88 33.48 15.93 -20.41
C ASN A 88 34.82 15.62 -19.72
N VAL A 89 35.40 14.46 -20.06
CA VAL A 89 36.71 13.98 -19.61
C VAL A 89 37.47 13.38 -20.79
N ASP A 90 38.76 13.67 -20.88
CA ASP A 90 39.62 13.16 -21.95
C ASP A 90 40.43 11.95 -21.47
N LEU A 91 39.97 10.74 -21.81
CA LEU A 91 40.62 9.48 -21.43
C LEU A 91 41.92 9.19 -22.18
N THR A 92 42.27 9.99 -23.20
CA THR A 92 43.59 9.90 -23.84
C THR A 92 44.70 10.53 -22.98
N THR A 93 44.32 11.16 -21.85
CA THR A 93 45.22 11.84 -20.92
C THR A 93 45.13 11.27 -19.50
N ASP A 94 46.25 11.26 -18.77
CA ASP A 94 46.31 10.89 -17.35
C ASP A 94 45.44 11.81 -16.45
N GLU A 95 45.25 13.08 -16.85
CA GLU A 95 44.40 14.02 -16.13
C GLU A 95 42.91 13.65 -16.21
N GLY A 96 42.43 13.15 -17.36
CA GLY A 96 41.05 12.65 -17.50
C GLY A 96 40.78 11.45 -16.59
N TRP A 97 41.72 10.50 -16.52
CA TRP A 97 41.62 9.35 -15.60
C TRP A 97 41.64 9.79 -14.13
N LYS A 98 42.49 10.74 -13.75
CA LYS A 98 42.52 11.32 -12.39
C LYS A 98 41.21 12.03 -12.04
N THR A 99 40.59 12.71 -13.01
CA THR A 99 39.29 13.36 -12.82
C THR A 99 38.21 12.35 -12.46
N LEU A 100 38.13 11.23 -13.18
CA LEU A 100 37.20 10.15 -12.85
C LEU A 100 37.53 9.47 -11.51
N ALA A 101 38.81 9.19 -11.24
CA ALA A 101 39.24 8.55 -9.99
C ALA A 101 38.89 9.41 -8.77
N ALA A 102 38.96 10.74 -8.89
CA ALA A 102 38.58 11.67 -7.83
C ALA A 102 37.08 11.61 -7.46
N LEU A 103 36.22 11.09 -8.35
CA LEU A 103 34.81 10.86 -8.04
C LEU A 103 34.61 9.71 -7.05
N GLN A 104 35.59 8.79 -6.91
CA GLN A 104 35.52 7.66 -5.98
C GLN A 104 34.24 6.82 -6.14
N GLY A 105 33.78 6.64 -7.39
CA GLY A 105 32.53 5.92 -7.69
C GLY A 105 31.24 6.72 -7.43
N ASN A 106 31.33 8.03 -7.14
CA ASN A 106 30.17 8.90 -6.99
C ASN A 106 29.53 9.26 -8.35
N VAL A 107 28.51 8.50 -8.74
CA VAL A 107 27.74 8.69 -9.97
C VAL A 107 27.02 10.05 -10.02
N ALA A 108 26.55 10.58 -8.88
CA ALA A 108 25.96 11.92 -8.84
C ALA A 108 26.99 13.01 -9.17
N GLY A 109 28.25 12.83 -8.76
CA GLY A 109 29.35 13.70 -9.17
C GLY A 109 29.64 13.61 -10.67
N ALA A 110 29.54 12.41 -11.26
CA ALA A 110 29.72 12.21 -12.70
C ALA A 110 28.66 12.95 -13.54
N GLN A 111 27.44 13.11 -13.04
CA GLN A 111 26.39 13.85 -13.74
C GLN A 111 26.74 15.32 -14.01
N ALA A 112 27.55 15.94 -13.13
CA ALA A 112 28.02 17.31 -13.33
C ALA A 112 28.98 17.45 -14.51
N LEU A 113 29.51 16.32 -15.03
CA LEU A 113 30.41 16.27 -16.18
C LEU A 113 29.68 15.95 -17.49
N LYS A 114 28.34 15.79 -17.49
CA LYS A 114 27.59 15.47 -18.71
C LYS A 114 27.80 16.50 -19.82
N THR A 115 28.05 16.01 -21.02
CA THR A 115 27.96 16.80 -22.26
C THR A 115 26.52 16.74 -22.79
N GLN A 116 26.28 17.38 -23.95
CA GLN A 116 25.00 17.28 -24.66
C GLN A 116 24.95 16.10 -25.65
N THR A 117 26.00 15.27 -25.70
CA THR A 117 26.07 14.10 -26.58
C THR A 117 25.49 12.90 -25.86
N SER A 118 24.34 12.43 -26.33
CA SER A 118 23.64 11.28 -25.78
C SER A 118 23.08 10.38 -26.87
N GLU A 119 23.08 9.08 -26.62
CA GLU A 119 22.53 8.06 -27.51
C GLU A 119 21.59 7.17 -26.71
N THR A 120 20.53 6.68 -27.36
CA THR A 120 19.49 5.88 -26.69
C THR A 120 19.18 4.62 -27.47
N ILE A 121 19.09 3.48 -26.76
CA ILE A 121 18.70 2.19 -27.33
C ILE A 121 17.71 1.49 -26.39
N THR A 122 16.68 0.88 -26.97
CA THR A 122 15.75 0.01 -26.25
C THR A 122 16.13 -1.46 -26.43
N THR A 123 16.09 -2.24 -25.35
CA THR A 123 16.47 -3.65 -25.35
C THR A 123 15.51 -4.52 -26.17
N GLY A 124 16.07 -5.44 -26.94
CA GLY A 124 15.34 -6.48 -27.68
C GLY A 124 14.86 -7.63 -26.79
N ALA A 125 14.32 -8.69 -27.41
CA ALA A 125 13.89 -9.90 -26.69
C ALA A 125 15.04 -10.67 -26.02
N ASP A 126 16.26 -10.45 -26.50
CA ASP A 126 17.52 -10.93 -25.94
C ASP A 126 18.06 -10.06 -24.79
N GLY A 127 17.36 -8.97 -24.44
CA GLY A 127 17.77 -8.07 -23.37
C GLY A 127 18.96 -7.18 -23.72
N LEU A 128 19.38 -7.11 -24.99
CA LEU A 128 20.57 -6.35 -25.39
C LEU A 128 20.24 -4.93 -25.82
N ALA A 129 21.03 -3.97 -25.33
CA ALA A 129 21.16 -2.63 -25.91
C ALA A 129 22.61 -2.42 -26.37
N SER A 130 22.83 -2.47 -27.69
CA SER A 130 24.16 -2.47 -28.30
C SER A 130 24.45 -1.14 -29.00
N PHE A 131 25.26 -0.31 -28.36
CA PHE A 131 25.76 0.95 -28.92
C PHE A 131 26.97 0.68 -29.81
N THR A 132 26.90 1.12 -31.07
CA THR A 132 27.93 0.84 -32.08
C THR A 132 29.03 1.89 -32.12
N ASP A 133 30.01 1.71 -33.00
CA ASP A 133 31.08 2.66 -33.30
C ASP A 133 30.59 3.96 -33.94
N ALA A 134 29.37 3.97 -34.50
CA ALA A 134 28.71 5.18 -34.96
C ALA A 134 28.14 6.03 -33.82
N GLN A 135 27.98 5.45 -32.63
CA GLN A 135 27.33 6.04 -31.46
C GLN A 135 28.28 6.26 -30.28
N THR A 136 29.46 5.64 -30.33
CA THR A 136 30.47 5.71 -29.27
C THR A 136 31.84 6.04 -29.85
N ASP A 137 32.65 6.70 -29.04
CA ASP A 137 34.05 6.98 -29.27
C ASP A 137 34.85 6.81 -27.97
N VAL A 138 36.16 6.99 -28.04
CA VAL A 138 37.02 6.93 -26.85
C VAL A 138 36.60 8.02 -25.85
N GLY A 139 36.25 7.60 -24.63
CA GLY A 139 35.72 8.51 -23.62
C GLY A 139 35.02 7.78 -22.47
N ALA A 140 34.47 8.56 -21.55
CA ALA A 140 33.64 8.05 -20.45
C ALA A 140 32.17 8.40 -20.68
N TYR A 141 31.29 7.49 -20.30
CA TYR A 141 29.85 7.63 -20.47
C TYR A 141 29.14 7.35 -19.16
N LEU A 142 28.18 8.20 -18.82
CA LEU A 142 27.13 7.87 -17.85
C LEU A 142 26.07 7.04 -18.56
N VAL A 143 25.80 5.84 -18.05
CA VAL A 143 24.75 4.95 -18.52
C VAL A 143 23.58 5.05 -17.55
N SER A 144 22.41 5.43 -18.06
CA SER A 144 21.19 5.57 -17.28
C SER A 144 20.07 4.72 -17.90
N GLU A 145 19.30 4.06 -17.06
CA GLU A 145 18.05 3.40 -17.47
C GLU A 145 16.93 4.44 -17.47
N THR A 146 16.56 4.94 -18.66
CA THR A 146 15.67 6.11 -18.82
C THR A 146 14.20 5.74 -18.95
N ARG A 147 13.89 4.49 -19.32
CA ARG A 147 12.53 3.98 -19.36
C ARG A 147 12.52 2.51 -18.99
N THR A 148 11.71 2.18 -18.00
CA THR A 148 11.58 0.82 -17.47
C THR A 148 10.11 0.39 -17.50
N PRO A 149 9.79 -0.87 -17.78
CA PRO A 149 8.43 -1.39 -17.62
C PRO A 149 7.87 -1.18 -16.21
N ASP A 150 6.54 -1.11 -16.09
CA ASP A 150 5.85 -0.92 -14.80
C ASP A 150 6.29 -1.96 -13.76
N LYS A 151 6.37 -1.52 -12.48
CA LYS A 151 6.70 -2.36 -11.30
C LYS A 151 8.08 -3.00 -11.30
N VAL A 152 8.98 -2.57 -12.17
CA VAL A 152 10.36 -3.04 -12.20
C VAL A 152 11.26 -2.00 -11.52
N ILE A 153 12.15 -2.46 -10.63
CA ILE A 153 13.20 -1.61 -10.05
C ILE A 153 14.29 -1.41 -11.10
N PRO A 154 14.53 -0.19 -11.62
CA PRO A 154 15.57 0.07 -12.61
C PRO A 154 16.96 -0.19 -12.02
N ALA A 155 17.94 -0.41 -12.89
CA ALA A 155 19.33 -0.49 -12.45
C ALA A 155 19.79 0.89 -12.00
N GLU A 156 20.76 0.91 -11.07
CA GLU A 156 21.45 2.16 -10.74
C GLU A 156 22.21 2.68 -11.97
N ASP A 157 22.21 4.00 -12.14
CA ASP A 157 23.09 4.67 -13.09
C ASP A 157 24.55 4.31 -12.78
N PHE A 158 25.36 4.14 -13.82
CA PHE A 158 26.79 3.83 -13.66
C PHE A 158 27.64 4.51 -14.72
N VAL A 159 28.93 4.64 -14.45
CA VAL A 159 29.91 5.18 -15.41
C VAL A 159 30.66 4.03 -16.05
N VAL A 160 30.83 4.09 -17.37
CA VAL A 160 31.68 3.17 -18.15
C VAL A 160 32.73 3.96 -18.91
N THR A 161 33.93 3.41 -19.05
CA THR A 161 34.99 3.97 -19.89
C THR A 161 35.16 3.12 -21.14
N LEU A 162 35.32 3.76 -22.29
CA LEU A 162 35.69 3.12 -23.55
C LEU A 162 37.06 3.69 -23.95
N PRO A 163 38.17 2.92 -23.87
CA PRO A 163 38.25 1.52 -23.43
C PRO A 163 38.29 1.33 -21.89
N MET A 164 38.26 0.06 -21.45
CA MET A 164 38.64 -0.40 -20.10
C MET A 164 39.92 -1.25 -20.18
N THR A 165 40.78 -1.24 -19.16
CA THR A 165 41.86 -2.25 -19.08
C THR A 165 41.23 -3.61 -18.84
N ASN A 166 41.57 -4.62 -19.66
CA ASN A 166 41.00 -5.96 -19.48
C ASN A 166 41.54 -6.59 -18.18
N PRO A 167 40.69 -6.91 -17.19
CA PRO A 167 41.15 -7.46 -15.91
C PRO A 167 41.71 -8.87 -16.02
N GLU A 168 41.33 -9.64 -17.05
CA GLU A 168 41.88 -10.97 -17.34
C GLU A 168 43.21 -10.90 -18.09
N LYS A 169 43.48 -9.78 -18.77
CA LYS A 169 44.68 -9.51 -19.54
C LYS A 169 45.09 -8.05 -19.41
N THR A 170 45.70 -7.71 -18.27
CA THR A 170 46.00 -6.32 -17.89
C THR A 170 47.01 -5.60 -18.78
N THR A 171 47.48 -6.25 -19.85
CA THR A 171 48.31 -5.68 -20.92
C THR A 171 47.50 -5.23 -22.14
N GLU A 172 46.18 -5.40 -22.13
CA GLU A 172 45.28 -5.10 -23.26
C GLU A 172 44.20 -4.08 -22.85
N TRP A 173 43.88 -3.16 -23.77
CA TRP A 173 42.71 -2.30 -23.70
C TRP A 173 41.52 -2.98 -24.37
N ASN A 174 40.40 -3.10 -23.64
CA ASN A 174 39.12 -3.55 -24.18
C ASN A 174 38.30 -2.35 -24.66
N TYR A 175 38.15 -2.22 -25.98
CA TYR A 175 37.32 -1.19 -26.63
C TYR A 175 35.87 -1.65 -26.86
N ASN A 176 35.58 -2.95 -26.67
CA ASN A 176 34.25 -3.55 -26.82
C ASN A 176 33.76 -3.98 -25.44
N VAL A 177 33.17 -3.04 -24.71
CA VAL A 177 32.84 -3.25 -23.31
C VAL A 177 31.44 -3.84 -23.19
N HIS A 178 31.33 -4.89 -22.38
CA HIS A 178 30.05 -5.50 -22.01
C HIS A 178 29.74 -5.23 -20.55
N VAL A 179 28.50 -4.84 -20.27
CA VAL A 179 28.02 -4.52 -18.92
C VAL A 179 26.69 -5.22 -18.63
N TYR A 180 26.44 -5.56 -17.37
CA TYR A 180 25.33 -6.45 -16.97
C TYR A 180 24.43 -5.82 -15.89
N PRO A 181 23.79 -4.66 -16.13
CA PRO A 181 22.88 -4.05 -15.16
C PRO A 181 21.65 -4.92 -14.92
N LYS A 182 21.15 -4.90 -13.68
CA LYS A 182 20.11 -5.83 -13.23
C LYS A 182 18.90 -5.11 -12.66
N ASN A 183 17.71 -5.63 -12.96
CA ASN A 183 16.44 -5.12 -12.43
C ASN A 183 15.76 -6.13 -11.52
N THR A 184 15.21 -5.67 -10.40
CA THR A 184 14.24 -6.50 -9.67
C THR A 184 12.89 -6.43 -10.38
N VAL A 185 12.37 -7.57 -10.85
CA VAL A 185 11.03 -7.65 -11.46
C VAL A 185 9.96 -7.82 -10.39
N SER A 186 8.80 -7.15 -10.53
CA SER A 186 7.66 -7.18 -9.58
C SER A 186 8.02 -6.69 -8.17
N GLY A 187 8.67 -5.52 -8.10
CA GLY A 187 9.30 -5.03 -6.88
C GLY A 187 8.37 -4.44 -5.82
N VAL A 188 7.08 -4.25 -6.10
CA VAL A 188 6.16 -3.54 -5.19
C VAL A 188 4.73 -4.09 -5.28
N ASP A 189 4.08 -4.25 -4.13
CA ASP A 189 2.69 -4.65 -3.99
C ASP A 189 2.00 -3.84 -2.87
N LYS A 190 0.69 -3.67 -2.99
CA LYS A 190 -0.13 -3.02 -1.97
C LYS A 190 -1.45 -3.77 -1.83
N GLN A 191 -1.85 -3.96 -0.59
CA GLN A 191 -3.10 -4.62 -0.22
C GLN A 191 -3.87 -3.75 0.77
N VAL A 192 -5.20 -3.86 0.72
CA VAL A 192 -6.09 -3.26 1.71
C VAL A 192 -6.80 -4.37 2.49
N SER A 193 -6.90 -4.19 3.80
CA SER A 193 -7.70 -5.02 4.68
C SER A 193 -8.81 -4.17 5.27
N ASP A 194 -10.01 -4.33 4.73
CA ASP A 194 -11.22 -3.60 5.14
C ASP A 194 -12.36 -4.55 5.53
N LYS A 195 -12.13 -5.88 5.53
CA LYS A 195 -13.13 -6.89 5.89
C LYS A 195 -13.72 -6.70 7.29
N GLN A 196 -12.88 -6.35 8.27
CA GLN A 196 -13.29 -6.23 9.67
C GLN A 196 -14.06 -4.93 9.96
N VAL A 197 -14.14 -4.02 8.98
CA VAL A 197 -14.63 -2.65 9.16
C VAL A 197 -15.64 -2.29 8.08
N SER A 198 -16.85 -2.82 8.25
CA SER A 198 -17.92 -2.68 7.24
C SER A 198 -18.61 -1.30 7.25
N GLY A 199 -18.60 -0.58 8.38
CA GLY A 199 -19.13 0.78 8.49
C GLY A 199 -18.07 1.86 8.26
N SER A 200 -18.46 3.00 7.68
CA SER A 200 -17.57 4.16 7.53
C SER A 200 -17.12 4.72 8.88
N GLY A 201 -15.92 5.34 8.88
CA GLY A 201 -15.30 5.93 10.07
C GLY A 201 -14.48 4.97 10.92
N ASN A 202 -14.47 3.67 10.59
CA ASN A 202 -13.61 2.67 11.23
C ASN A 202 -12.24 2.58 10.52
N ASP A 203 -11.24 2.07 11.24
CA ASP A 203 -9.85 2.00 10.75
C ASP A 203 -9.69 1.00 9.59
N ILE A 204 -9.03 1.42 8.51
CA ILE A 204 -8.66 0.54 7.38
C ILE A 204 -7.16 0.28 7.43
N THR A 205 -6.74 -0.96 7.18
CA THR A 205 -5.30 -1.29 7.16
C THR A 205 -4.80 -1.45 5.74
N TYR A 206 -3.73 -0.73 5.39
CA TYR A 206 -2.97 -0.93 4.16
C TYR A 206 -1.66 -1.65 4.45
N THR A 207 -1.31 -2.63 3.63
CA THR A 207 -0.02 -3.33 3.69
C THR A 207 0.71 -3.13 2.37
N ILE A 208 1.87 -2.49 2.42
CA ILE A 208 2.74 -2.25 1.27
C ILE A 208 3.93 -3.18 1.41
N THR A 209 4.22 -3.97 0.40
CA THR A 209 5.36 -4.90 0.40
C THR A 209 6.28 -4.54 -0.76
N THR A 210 7.56 -4.35 -0.46
CA THR A 210 8.55 -3.81 -1.38
C THR A 210 9.82 -4.66 -1.39
N SER A 211 10.33 -4.95 -2.57
CA SER A 211 11.59 -5.67 -2.76
C SER A 211 12.77 -4.82 -2.33
N ILE A 212 13.84 -5.49 -1.92
CA ILE A 212 15.08 -4.86 -1.50
C ILE A 212 16.13 -5.13 -2.59
N PRO A 213 16.79 -4.09 -3.15
CA PRO A 213 17.90 -4.26 -4.07
C PRO A 213 18.99 -5.13 -3.44
N LYS A 214 19.48 -6.13 -4.19
CA LYS A 214 20.64 -6.91 -3.76
C LYS A 214 21.92 -6.13 -4.04
N VAL A 215 22.75 -5.95 -3.03
CA VAL A 215 24.07 -5.29 -3.10
C VAL A 215 25.14 -6.22 -2.56
N ASP A 216 26.41 -6.00 -2.93
CA ASP A 216 27.56 -6.70 -2.34
C ASP A 216 27.83 -6.20 -0.92
N TYR A 217 26.98 -6.63 0.02
CA TYR A 217 27.06 -6.21 1.41
C TYR A 217 28.40 -6.62 2.07
N ALA A 218 28.94 -7.79 1.71
CA ALA A 218 30.21 -8.31 2.24
C ALA A 218 31.42 -7.50 1.73
N GLY A 219 31.39 -7.06 0.46
CA GLY A 219 32.37 -6.13 -0.11
C GLY A 219 32.22 -4.68 0.33
N GLY A 220 31.21 -4.37 1.15
CA GLY A 220 31.02 -3.03 1.73
C GLY A 220 29.99 -2.16 1.03
N ALA A 221 29.35 -2.63 -0.04
CA ALA A 221 28.28 -1.90 -0.72
C ALA A 221 27.04 -1.76 0.20
N ARG A 222 26.34 -0.63 0.08
CA ARG A 222 25.17 -0.29 0.91
C ARG A 222 24.09 0.36 0.08
N ILE A 223 22.84 0.19 0.48
CA ILE A 223 21.70 0.95 -0.05
C ILE A 223 21.79 2.38 0.47
N LYS A 224 21.83 3.35 -0.43
CA LYS A 224 22.06 4.77 -0.08
C LYS A 224 20.77 5.52 0.24
N ARG A 225 19.64 5.14 -0.38
CA ARG A 225 18.30 5.67 -0.13
C ARG A 225 17.28 4.54 -0.29
N TYR A 226 16.28 4.51 0.60
CA TYR A 226 15.17 3.57 0.53
C TYR A 226 13.94 4.19 1.19
N GLU A 227 12.94 4.53 0.38
CA GLU A 227 11.72 5.19 0.83
C GLU A 227 10.49 4.49 0.28
N VAL A 228 9.51 4.23 1.15
CA VAL A 228 8.17 3.79 0.76
C VAL A 228 7.24 4.97 0.94
N VAL A 229 6.68 5.45 -0.16
CA VAL A 229 5.83 6.65 -0.20
C VAL A 229 4.38 6.23 -0.44
N ASP A 230 3.46 6.71 0.38
CA ASP A 230 2.03 6.44 0.28
C ASP A 230 1.27 7.73 -0.06
N GLN A 231 0.45 7.67 -1.11
CA GLN A 231 -0.43 8.76 -1.52
C GLN A 231 -1.79 8.59 -0.83
N LEU A 232 -1.98 9.34 0.25
CA LEU A 232 -3.15 9.24 1.11
C LEU A 232 -4.29 10.10 0.58
N ASP A 233 -5.49 9.52 0.48
CA ASP A 233 -6.72 10.29 0.32
C ASP A 233 -6.86 11.32 1.45
N LYS A 234 -7.34 12.54 1.13
CA LYS A 234 -7.49 13.64 2.10
C LYS A 234 -8.41 13.29 3.28
N ARG A 235 -9.27 12.27 3.13
CA ARG A 235 -10.14 11.76 4.19
C ARG A 235 -9.37 10.97 5.26
N ILE A 236 -8.15 10.50 4.98
CA ILE A 236 -7.29 9.78 5.93
C ILE A 236 -6.56 10.78 6.83
N LYS A 237 -6.59 10.53 8.14
CA LYS A 237 -5.85 11.30 9.16
C LYS A 237 -4.37 10.97 9.15
N LYS A 238 -3.60 11.66 8.30
CA LYS A 238 -2.15 11.45 8.15
C LYS A 238 -1.37 11.55 9.49
N ASP A 239 -1.78 12.45 10.39
CA ASP A 239 -1.07 12.70 11.66
C ASP A 239 -1.38 11.64 12.73
N GLN A 240 -2.27 10.69 12.43
CA GLN A 240 -2.61 9.58 13.32
C GLN A 240 -2.22 8.21 12.73
N LEU A 241 -1.38 8.21 11.69
CA LEU A 241 -0.79 6.98 11.19
C LEU A 241 0.11 6.38 12.27
N THR A 242 0.00 5.07 12.45
CA THR A 242 0.88 4.28 13.33
C THR A 242 1.59 3.20 12.50
N PRO A 243 2.62 3.55 11.71
CA PRO A 243 3.25 2.60 10.81
C PRO A 243 3.97 1.49 11.59
N VAL A 244 3.79 0.25 11.15
CA VAL A 244 4.61 -0.88 11.56
C VAL A 244 5.45 -1.31 10.37
N VAL A 245 6.77 -1.28 10.52
CA VAL A 245 7.70 -1.63 9.44
C VAL A 245 8.47 -2.89 9.81
N LYS A 246 8.52 -3.84 8.88
CA LYS A 246 9.21 -5.11 9.04
C LYS A 246 10.07 -5.44 7.84
N ILE A 247 11.14 -6.19 8.05
CA ILE A 247 11.78 -7.00 7.00
C ILE A 247 11.22 -8.41 7.13
N ILE A 248 10.59 -8.89 6.07
CA ILE A 248 9.99 -10.22 5.97
C ILE A 248 10.77 -11.07 4.95
N GLY A 249 10.67 -12.39 5.06
CA GLY A 249 11.24 -13.33 4.09
C GLY A 249 10.17 -14.29 3.54
N ALA A 250 10.59 -15.28 2.77
CA ALA A 250 9.69 -16.36 2.33
C ALA A 250 9.05 -17.08 3.54
N ALA A 251 7.82 -17.54 3.38
CA ALA A 251 7.10 -18.30 4.41
C ALA A 251 7.94 -19.52 4.86
N GLY A 252 8.22 -19.60 6.16
CA GLY A 252 9.09 -20.65 6.74
C GLY A 252 10.61 -20.38 6.62
N GLY A 253 11.01 -19.20 6.16
CA GLY A 253 12.40 -18.73 6.07
C GLY A 253 12.91 -18.04 7.34
N ASN A 254 13.82 -17.07 7.16
CA ASN A 254 14.38 -16.26 8.25
C ASN A 254 13.26 -15.56 9.06
N PRO A 255 13.46 -15.35 10.37
CA PRO A 255 12.48 -14.68 11.21
C PRO A 255 12.24 -13.24 10.74
N GLU A 256 10.99 -12.77 10.85
CA GLU A 256 10.64 -11.38 10.60
C GLU A 256 11.42 -10.45 11.54
N ILE A 257 11.95 -9.36 11.00
CA ILE A 257 12.65 -8.33 11.77
C ILE A 257 11.76 -7.10 11.81
N THR A 258 11.21 -6.80 12.98
CA THR A 258 10.51 -5.52 13.20
C THR A 258 11.55 -4.40 13.30
N LEU A 259 11.38 -3.38 12.47
CA LEU A 259 12.19 -2.16 12.49
C LEU A 259 11.63 -1.18 13.54
N VAL A 260 12.51 -0.35 14.09
CA VAL A 260 12.17 0.60 15.17
C VAL A 260 12.11 2.04 14.65
N ASP A 261 11.00 2.73 14.88
CA ASP A 261 10.83 4.14 14.53
C ASP A 261 11.88 5.04 15.24
N GLY A 262 12.37 6.05 14.53
CA GLY A 262 13.46 6.93 14.92
C GLY A 262 14.86 6.32 14.89
N THR A 263 14.97 4.98 14.84
CA THR A 263 16.26 4.28 14.77
C THR A 263 16.51 3.72 13.38
N ASP A 264 15.58 2.92 12.88
CA ASP A 264 15.69 2.19 11.60
C ASP A 264 14.93 2.90 10.48
N TYR A 265 13.87 3.63 10.81
CA TYR A 265 13.13 4.45 9.86
C TYR A 265 12.58 5.70 10.53
N THR A 266 12.18 6.67 9.73
CA THR A 266 11.40 7.83 10.15
C THR A 266 10.14 7.94 9.31
N VAL A 267 9.07 8.43 9.92
CA VAL A 267 7.79 8.71 9.24
C VAL A 267 7.70 10.21 8.97
N ILE A 268 7.56 10.59 7.71
CA ILE A 268 7.41 11.99 7.29
C ILE A 268 6.05 12.14 6.62
N THR A 269 5.19 13.00 7.15
CA THR A 269 3.89 13.31 6.53
C THR A 269 3.87 14.73 5.99
N ALA A 270 3.21 14.93 4.85
CA ALA A 270 3.09 16.23 4.21
C ALA A 270 1.70 16.44 3.60
N ASP A 271 1.27 17.71 3.53
CA ASP A 271 0.12 18.11 2.73
C ASP A 271 0.51 18.20 1.26
N GLY A 272 -0.26 17.57 0.38
CA GLY A 272 -0.23 17.84 -1.07
C GLY A 272 -1.49 18.55 -1.54
N ALA A 273 -1.55 18.84 -2.85
CA ALA A 273 -2.68 19.54 -3.45
C ALA A 273 -3.99 18.73 -3.39
N ASN A 274 -3.98 17.50 -3.95
CA ASN A 274 -5.15 16.63 -4.03
C ASN A 274 -5.11 15.47 -3.02
N HIS A 275 -3.92 15.16 -2.50
CA HIS A 275 -3.66 14.05 -1.60
C HIS A 275 -2.78 14.53 -0.44
N ASN A 276 -2.77 13.79 0.65
CA ASN A 276 -1.71 13.87 1.65
C ASN A 276 -0.65 12.80 1.32
N TRP A 277 0.49 12.90 1.97
CA TRP A 277 1.61 12.00 1.72
C TRP A 277 2.17 11.47 3.03
N ALA A 278 2.56 10.20 3.04
CA ALA A 278 3.37 9.60 4.09
C ALA A 278 4.59 8.92 3.47
N THR A 279 5.78 9.30 3.91
CA THR A 279 7.04 8.67 3.51
C THR A 279 7.61 7.91 4.69
N ILE A 280 7.80 6.60 4.52
CA ILE A 280 8.61 5.78 5.41
C ILE A 280 10.03 5.77 4.85
N GLN A 281 10.92 6.55 5.45
CA GLN A 281 12.31 6.67 5.03
C GLN A 281 13.18 5.80 5.93
N LEU A 282 13.87 4.80 5.37
CA LEU A 282 14.85 4.03 6.14
C LEU A 282 16.07 4.91 6.46
N THR A 283 16.50 4.90 7.72
CA THR A 283 17.75 5.52 8.17
C THR A 283 18.96 4.74 7.65
N GLU A 284 20.18 5.21 7.93
CA GLU A 284 21.39 4.45 7.62
C GLU A 284 21.36 3.03 8.24
N GLU A 285 20.93 2.92 9.50
CA GLU A 285 20.83 1.63 10.18
C GLU A 285 19.72 0.74 9.59
N GLY A 286 18.56 1.31 9.25
CA GLY A 286 17.50 0.56 8.58
C GLY A 286 17.92 0.03 7.21
N ARG A 287 18.59 0.86 6.41
CA ARG A 287 19.15 0.45 5.11
C ARG A 287 20.23 -0.61 5.27
N ARG A 288 21.07 -0.51 6.29
CA ARG A 288 22.07 -1.54 6.62
C ARG A 288 21.41 -2.88 6.93
N LYS A 289 20.39 -2.89 7.81
CA LYS A 289 19.61 -4.11 8.15
C LYS A 289 18.91 -4.71 6.92
N ALA A 290 18.28 -3.87 6.09
CA ALA A 290 17.63 -4.32 4.86
C ALA A 290 18.62 -4.94 3.88
N ALA A 291 19.76 -4.28 3.63
CA ALA A 291 20.83 -4.79 2.76
C ALA A 291 21.41 -6.12 3.27
N GLU A 292 21.68 -6.21 4.57
CA GLU A 292 22.18 -7.44 5.22
C GLU A 292 21.18 -8.59 5.10
N ALA A 293 19.91 -8.33 5.41
CA ALA A 293 18.85 -9.32 5.30
C ALA A 293 18.69 -9.80 3.85
N ARG A 294 18.69 -8.90 2.87
CA ARG A 294 18.59 -9.25 1.44
C ARG A 294 19.81 -10.02 0.94
N ALA A 295 21.01 -9.68 1.40
CA ALA A 295 22.24 -10.38 1.04
C ALA A 295 22.25 -11.83 1.56
N ASN A 296 21.77 -12.03 2.79
CA ASN A 296 21.64 -13.34 3.44
C ASN A 296 20.36 -14.12 3.07
N GLY A 297 19.46 -13.48 2.34
CA GLY A 297 18.14 -14.01 1.98
C GLY A 297 17.95 -14.16 0.46
N THR A 298 16.69 -14.31 0.08
CA THR A 298 16.26 -14.46 -1.32
C THR A 298 15.57 -13.20 -1.84
N GLY A 299 15.13 -13.22 -3.11
CA GLY A 299 14.25 -12.18 -3.68
C GLY A 299 12.92 -12.02 -2.95
N GLU A 300 12.52 -12.98 -2.11
CA GLU A 300 11.36 -12.85 -1.22
C GLU A 300 11.66 -12.13 0.09
N THR A 301 12.90 -11.66 0.28
CA THR A 301 13.24 -10.76 1.38
C THR A 301 12.77 -9.35 1.03
N LYS A 302 11.76 -8.87 1.75
CA LYS A 302 11.03 -7.64 1.42
C LYS A 302 10.89 -6.74 2.64
N VAL A 303 10.79 -5.42 2.42
CA VAL A 303 10.29 -4.50 3.43
C VAL A 303 8.77 -4.49 3.35
N GLN A 304 8.11 -4.74 4.47
CA GLN A 304 6.66 -4.62 4.64
C GLN A 304 6.35 -3.42 5.53
N VAL A 305 5.51 -2.52 5.02
CA VAL A 305 4.96 -1.39 5.76
C VAL A 305 3.47 -1.61 5.95
N THR A 306 3.01 -1.61 7.20
CA THR A 306 1.59 -1.62 7.54
C THR A 306 1.17 -0.24 8.03
N LEU A 307 0.18 0.35 7.36
CA LEU A 307 -0.41 1.65 7.70
C LEU A 307 -1.85 1.44 8.15
N THR A 308 -2.16 1.79 9.40
CA THR A 308 -3.54 1.87 9.90
C THR A 308 -4.09 3.25 9.59
N ALA A 309 -4.92 3.36 8.56
CA ALA A 309 -5.61 4.57 8.16
C ALA A 309 -6.79 4.84 9.10
N LYS A 310 -6.76 5.99 9.75
CA LYS A 310 -7.81 6.49 10.65
C LYS A 310 -8.63 7.58 9.98
N PHE A 311 -9.88 7.72 10.40
CA PHE A 311 -10.81 8.69 9.84
C PHE A 311 -11.50 9.50 10.94
N ASP A 312 -12.17 10.59 10.57
CA ASP A 312 -13.22 11.14 11.42
C ASP A 312 -14.40 10.17 11.50
N SER A 313 -15.07 10.13 12.65
CA SER A 313 -16.16 9.18 12.85
C SER A 313 -17.28 9.39 11.83
N ASP A 314 -17.55 10.64 11.44
CA ASP A 314 -18.59 11.06 10.49
C ASP A 314 -18.06 11.25 9.05
N VAL A 315 -16.88 10.68 8.73
CA VAL A 315 -16.30 10.75 7.38
C VAL A 315 -17.29 10.23 6.33
N ASP A 316 -17.41 10.96 5.22
CA ASP A 316 -18.14 10.49 4.05
C ASP A 316 -17.21 9.68 3.12
N LEU A 317 -17.37 8.36 3.16
CA LEU A 317 -16.66 7.45 2.26
C LEU A 317 -17.43 7.10 0.99
N GLU A 318 -18.62 7.67 0.74
CA GLU A 318 -19.45 7.31 -0.43
C GLU A 318 -18.67 7.35 -1.76
N GLY A 319 -18.72 6.23 -2.49
CA GLY A 319 -17.94 6.02 -3.69
C GLY A 319 -16.72 5.14 -3.44
N THR A 320 -15.60 5.55 -4.03
CA THR A 320 -14.32 4.86 -3.95
C THR A 320 -13.37 5.56 -2.99
N LEU A 321 -12.63 4.76 -2.24
CA LEU A 321 -11.42 5.16 -1.52
C LEU A 321 -10.26 4.42 -2.18
N SER A 322 -9.48 5.12 -2.98
CA SER A 322 -8.30 4.56 -3.66
C SER A 322 -7.05 4.84 -2.85
N ASN A 323 -6.11 3.90 -2.86
CA ASN A 323 -4.82 4.11 -2.24
C ASN A 323 -3.68 3.47 -3.05
N THR A 324 -2.62 4.24 -3.29
CA THR A 324 -1.45 3.85 -4.11
C THR A 324 -0.17 4.18 -3.37
N ALA A 325 0.84 3.32 -3.46
CA ALA A 325 2.16 3.58 -2.89
C ALA A 325 3.24 3.54 -3.99
N GLY A 326 4.42 4.05 -3.68
CA GLY A 326 5.60 4.03 -4.53
C GLY A 326 6.84 3.65 -3.75
N LEU A 327 7.78 2.97 -4.41
CA LEU A 327 9.09 2.64 -3.87
C LEU A 327 10.17 3.50 -4.53
N ILE A 328 11.01 4.13 -3.72
CA ILE A 328 12.28 4.73 -4.13
C ILE A 328 13.40 3.86 -3.56
N PRO A 329 14.03 3.00 -4.38
CA PRO A 329 14.97 1.98 -3.89
C PRO A 329 16.44 2.40 -3.91
N SER A 330 16.77 3.58 -4.44
CA SER A 330 18.15 4.07 -4.57
C SER A 330 18.21 5.59 -4.53
N ASP A 331 19.42 6.15 -4.48
CA ASP A 331 19.71 7.58 -4.56
C ASP A 331 19.90 8.06 -6.01
N SER A 332 19.36 7.32 -6.99
CA SER A 332 19.35 7.74 -8.38
C SER A 332 18.75 9.15 -8.51
N PRO A 333 19.36 10.04 -9.32
CA PRO A 333 18.85 11.39 -9.55
C PRO A 333 17.45 11.42 -10.16
N ASN A 334 17.00 10.32 -10.76
CA ASN A 334 15.68 10.19 -11.37
C ASN A 334 14.57 10.16 -10.31
N PHE A 335 14.92 9.97 -9.03
CA PHE A 335 13.99 10.08 -7.91
C PHE A 335 14.16 11.43 -7.21
N ASP A 336 13.45 12.44 -7.70
CA ASP A 336 13.48 13.83 -7.22
C ASP A 336 12.52 14.12 -6.05
N TRP A 337 11.88 13.09 -5.51
CA TRP A 337 10.94 13.21 -4.40
C TRP A 337 11.56 13.91 -3.18
N ASP A 338 10.91 14.98 -2.74
CA ASP A 338 11.14 15.64 -1.45
C ASP A 338 9.94 15.34 -0.52
N PRO A 339 10.12 14.52 0.53
CA PRO A 339 9.05 14.19 1.48
C PRO A 339 8.40 15.40 2.16
N SER A 340 9.08 16.55 2.23
CA SER A 340 8.57 17.78 2.85
C SER A 340 7.85 18.70 1.85
N ASN A 341 8.12 18.53 0.56
CA ASN A 341 7.55 19.35 -0.52
C ASN A 341 7.03 18.43 -1.64
N PRO A 342 5.91 17.73 -1.39
CA PRO A 342 5.47 16.66 -2.27
C PRO A 342 4.92 17.18 -3.60
N GLY A 343 5.15 16.42 -4.66
CA GLY A 343 4.54 16.62 -5.97
C GLY A 343 3.08 16.16 -6.06
N THR A 344 2.59 15.95 -7.29
CA THR A 344 1.23 15.50 -7.59
C THR A 344 1.11 14.00 -7.78
N ASP A 345 2.15 13.37 -8.32
CA ASP A 345 2.15 11.97 -8.74
C ASP A 345 2.91 11.09 -7.75
N VAL A 346 2.54 9.81 -7.70
CA VAL A 346 3.21 8.83 -6.82
C VAL A 346 4.67 8.69 -7.28
N PRO A 347 5.65 8.98 -6.42
CA PRO A 347 7.05 8.95 -6.82
C PRO A 347 7.58 7.52 -6.90
N GLY A 348 8.69 7.35 -7.60
CA GLY A 348 9.36 6.06 -7.69
C GLY A 348 8.54 5.03 -8.47
N ILE A 349 8.58 3.79 -8.01
CA ILE A 349 7.96 2.65 -8.69
C ILE A 349 6.58 2.41 -8.07
N PRO A 350 5.47 2.68 -8.78
CA PRO A 350 4.14 2.66 -8.19
C PRO A 350 3.59 1.23 -8.04
N THR A 351 2.80 1.02 -7.00
CA THR A 351 1.94 -0.15 -6.85
C THR A 351 0.73 -0.03 -7.76
N THR A 352 0.04 -1.14 -8.00
CA THR A 352 -1.35 -1.04 -8.45
C THR A 352 -2.20 -0.40 -7.35
N PRO A 353 -3.15 0.49 -7.68
CA PRO A 353 -4.04 1.06 -6.68
C PRO A 353 -4.90 -0.03 -6.03
N THR A 354 -5.05 0.06 -4.71
CA THR A 354 -6.06 -0.71 -3.96
C THR A 354 -7.30 0.14 -3.76
N ILE A 355 -8.49 -0.46 -3.82
CA ILE A 355 -9.75 0.25 -3.74
C ILE A 355 -10.57 -0.31 -2.58
N SER A 356 -11.26 0.57 -1.85
CA SER A 356 -12.42 0.21 -1.01
C SER A 356 -13.65 0.93 -1.57
N LYS A 357 -14.81 0.27 -1.55
CA LYS A 357 -16.06 0.80 -2.13
C LYS A 357 -17.14 0.89 -1.06
N TYR A 358 -17.69 2.08 -0.87
CA TYR A 358 -18.70 2.36 0.15
C TYR A 358 -19.95 2.96 -0.48
N GLY A 359 -21.12 2.43 -0.11
CA GLY A 359 -22.42 2.87 -0.59
C GLY A 359 -23.29 3.41 0.54
N LYS A 360 -24.17 4.35 0.17
CA LYS A 360 -25.23 4.86 1.03
C LYS A 360 -26.45 3.94 0.98
N VAL A 361 -27.15 3.82 2.09
CA VAL A 361 -28.45 3.15 2.16
C VAL A 361 -29.51 4.18 2.49
N ASN A 362 -30.57 4.23 1.69
CA ASN A 362 -31.75 5.03 1.98
C ASN A 362 -32.86 4.09 2.46
N LEU A 363 -33.23 4.26 3.72
CA LEU A 363 -34.33 3.52 4.33
C LEU A 363 -35.60 4.36 4.23
N THR A 364 -36.62 3.81 3.60
CA THR A 364 -37.98 4.35 3.60
C THR A 364 -38.87 3.48 4.48
N LYS A 365 -39.56 4.13 5.42
CA LYS A 365 -40.48 3.50 6.37
C LYS A 365 -41.92 3.73 5.93
N THR A 366 -42.69 2.65 5.94
CA THR A 366 -44.13 2.68 5.64
C THR A 366 -44.87 1.67 6.52
N GLY A 367 -46.19 1.58 6.33
CA GLY A 367 -47.05 0.58 6.94
C GLY A 367 -47.98 -0.06 5.91
N THR A 368 -48.56 -1.21 6.26
CA THR A 368 -49.54 -1.92 5.42
C THR A 368 -50.82 -1.12 5.15
N ASP A 369 -51.09 -0.13 5.98
CA ASP A 369 -52.19 0.84 5.86
C ASP A 369 -51.90 1.94 4.83
N ASN A 370 -50.65 2.08 4.38
CA ASN A 370 -50.21 3.00 3.33
C ASN A 370 -50.76 4.42 3.47
N LEU A 371 -50.65 4.99 4.68
CA LEU A 371 -51.07 6.36 4.96
C LEU A 371 -50.44 7.36 3.99
N ALA A 372 -51.23 8.36 3.56
CA ALA A 372 -50.77 9.46 2.74
C ALA A 372 -49.81 10.39 3.51
N ASP A 373 -50.09 10.61 4.79
CA ASP A 373 -49.21 11.34 5.69
C ASP A 373 -48.05 10.44 6.15
N LYS A 374 -46.91 10.54 5.45
CA LYS A 374 -45.72 9.72 5.73
C LYS A 374 -45.02 10.11 7.03
N THR A 375 -45.35 11.25 7.63
CA THR A 375 -44.77 11.66 8.92
C THR A 375 -45.17 10.71 10.06
N LYS A 376 -46.24 9.93 9.89
CA LYS A 376 -46.66 8.85 10.82
C LYS A 376 -45.65 7.70 10.93
N TYR A 377 -44.71 7.61 10.01
CA TYR A 377 -43.65 6.60 10.02
C TYR A 377 -42.32 7.13 10.59
N ASN A 378 -42.29 8.35 11.11
CA ASN A 378 -41.13 8.91 11.80
C ASN A 378 -40.96 8.32 13.21
N GLY A 379 -39.75 8.42 13.76
CA GLY A 379 -39.41 7.97 15.11
C GLY A 379 -39.18 6.46 15.23
N ALA A 380 -39.16 5.74 14.10
CA ALA A 380 -38.73 4.35 14.07
C ALA A 380 -37.20 4.31 14.18
N GLU A 381 -36.65 3.44 15.04
CA GLU A 381 -35.21 3.35 15.29
C GLU A 381 -34.66 2.01 14.78
N PHE A 382 -33.60 2.08 13.98
CA PHE A 382 -32.95 0.94 13.36
C PHE A 382 -31.50 0.81 13.80
N GLN A 383 -31.03 -0.43 13.90
CA GLN A 383 -29.62 -0.78 13.98
C GLN A 383 -29.24 -1.66 12.80
N VAL A 384 -27.97 -1.69 12.43
CA VAL A 384 -27.44 -2.47 11.30
C VAL A 384 -26.47 -3.52 11.82
N TYR A 385 -26.55 -4.73 11.28
CA TYR A 385 -25.66 -5.84 11.58
C TYR A 385 -25.12 -6.44 10.28
N GLU A 386 -23.96 -7.10 10.32
CA GLU A 386 -23.71 -8.16 9.34
C GLU A 386 -24.58 -9.37 9.69
N CYS A 387 -24.98 -10.16 8.68
CA CYS A 387 -25.83 -11.32 8.94
C CYS A 387 -25.68 -12.42 7.89
N THR A 388 -26.09 -13.62 8.28
CA THR A 388 -26.32 -14.75 7.37
C THR A 388 -27.80 -14.85 7.09
N LYS A 389 -28.20 -14.70 5.82
CA LYS A 389 -29.58 -14.89 5.39
C LYS A 389 -30.00 -16.35 5.58
N THR A 390 -31.20 -16.58 6.09
CA THR A 390 -31.78 -17.91 6.25
C THR A 390 -33.11 -18.00 5.51
N ALA A 391 -33.71 -19.20 5.44
CA ALA A 391 -35.00 -19.40 4.78
C ALA A 391 -36.14 -18.59 5.40
N THR A 392 -36.06 -18.26 6.69
CA THR A 392 -37.13 -17.61 7.46
C THR A 392 -36.72 -16.28 8.08
N GLY A 393 -35.55 -15.72 7.73
CA GLY A 393 -35.05 -14.49 8.33
C GLY A 393 -33.55 -14.33 8.12
N ALA A 394 -32.82 -14.03 9.20
CA ALA A 394 -31.37 -14.00 9.20
C ALA A 394 -30.79 -14.25 10.60
N THR A 395 -29.56 -14.75 10.64
CA THR A 395 -28.75 -14.85 11.87
C THR A 395 -27.80 -13.67 11.92
N LEU A 396 -27.92 -12.84 12.96
CA LEU A 396 -27.06 -11.67 13.16
C LEU A 396 -25.64 -12.12 13.51
N LYS A 397 -24.65 -11.41 12.97
CA LYS A 397 -23.24 -11.54 13.33
C LYS A 397 -22.89 -10.42 14.30
N ASP A 398 -22.13 -10.79 15.31
CA ASP A 398 -21.65 -9.86 16.32
C ASP A 398 -20.51 -9.01 15.77
N ALA A 399 -20.67 -7.69 15.83
CA ALA A 399 -19.65 -6.74 15.40
C ALA A 399 -18.48 -6.63 16.41
N ASP A 400 -18.69 -7.03 17.67
CA ASP A 400 -17.67 -7.00 18.72
C ASP A 400 -17.74 -8.24 19.63
N ALA A 401 -17.04 -9.29 19.20
CA ALA A 401 -16.94 -10.56 19.92
C ALA A 401 -16.16 -10.49 21.24
N SER A 402 -15.76 -9.30 21.72
CA SER A 402 -15.09 -9.15 23.01
C SER A 402 -16.03 -9.38 24.21
N THR A 403 -17.35 -9.34 24.01
CA THR A 403 -18.34 -9.60 25.06
C THR A 403 -19.20 -10.83 24.73
N ALA A 404 -19.17 -11.85 25.58
CA ALA A 404 -19.71 -13.18 25.24
C ALA A 404 -21.25 -13.29 25.25
N ASP A 405 -21.98 -12.26 25.69
CA ASP A 405 -23.44 -12.31 25.94
C ASP A 405 -24.25 -11.24 25.20
N LYS A 406 -23.63 -10.51 24.26
CA LYS A 406 -24.27 -9.45 23.47
C LYS A 406 -23.93 -9.65 22.00
N VAL A 407 -24.89 -9.36 21.13
CA VAL A 407 -24.64 -9.22 19.70
C VAL A 407 -24.63 -7.73 19.42
N ASP A 408 -23.47 -7.18 19.13
CA ASP A 408 -23.29 -5.75 18.92
C ASP A 408 -23.61 -5.32 17.48
N PRO A 409 -24.30 -4.18 17.29
CA PRO A 409 -24.53 -3.62 15.97
C PRO A 409 -23.26 -2.99 15.40
N LEU A 410 -23.25 -2.80 14.09
CA LEU A 410 -22.22 -2.03 13.40
C LEU A 410 -22.24 -0.56 13.84
N THR A 411 -21.06 -0.02 14.10
CA THR A 411 -20.85 1.43 14.18
C THR A 411 -20.59 1.96 12.77
N ILE A 412 -21.46 2.84 12.28
CA ILE A 412 -21.42 3.43 10.95
C ILE A 412 -21.50 4.94 11.09
N GLY A 413 -20.50 5.68 10.61
CA GLY A 413 -20.50 7.13 10.76
C GLY A 413 -20.48 7.59 12.22
N GLY A 414 -19.88 6.80 13.12
CA GLY A 414 -19.88 7.05 14.58
C GLY A 414 -21.23 6.80 15.28
N LYS A 415 -22.22 6.21 14.59
CA LYS A 415 -23.56 5.94 15.11
C LYS A 415 -23.89 4.45 15.03
N GLN A 416 -24.70 3.97 15.97
CA GLN A 416 -25.26 2.61 15.96
C GLN A 416 -26.77 2.59 15.74
N THR A 417 -27.46 3.70 16.00
CA THR A 417 -28.91 3.83 15.88
C THR A 417 -29.27 4.91 14.86
N PHE A 418 -30.21 4.57 13.97
CA PHE A 418 -30.68 5.40 12.86
C PHE A 418 -32.18 5.60 13.00
N THR A 419 -32.61 6.85 13.16
CA THR A 419 -34.03 7.19 13.39
C THR A 419 -34.67 7.76 12.13
N THR A 420 -35.87 7.30 11.77
CA THR A 420 -36.63 7.84 10.64
C THR A 420 -37.19 9.22 10.97
N GLU A 421 -37.05 10.15 10.02
CA GLU A 421 -37.48 11.54 10.17
C GLU A 421 -38.12 12.04 8.87
N GLY A 422 -38.73 13.23 8.93
CA GLY A 422 -39.34 13.89 7.78
C GLY A 422 -40.51 13.10 7.20
N GLN A 423 -40.28 12.37 6.12
CA GLN A 423 -41.28 11.57 5.40
C GLN A 423 -41.09 10.06 5.65
N GLY A 424 -40.74 9.69 6.88
CA GLY A 424 -40.44 8.31 7.25
C GLY A 424 -39.13 7.82 6.65
N MET A 425 -38.13 8.67 6.51
CA MET A 425 -36.86 8.31 5.86
C MET A 425 -35.68 8.45 6.79
N VAL A 426 -34.66 7.62 6.60
CA VAL A 426 -33.32 7.81 7.18
C VAL A 426 -32.27 7.34 6.20
N SER A 427 -31.16 8.07 6.14
CA SER A 427 -30.00 7.69 5.33
C SER A 427 -28.90 7.14 6.24
N ILE A 428 -28.33 6.01 5.84
CA ILE A 428 -27.23 5.33 6.52
C ILE A 428 -26.00 5.49 5.61
N ALA A 429 -25.08 6.35 6.00
CA ALA A 429 -23.89 6.69 5.24
C ALA A 429 -22.63 6.39 6.07
N THR A 430 -21.73 5.48 5.65
CA THR A 430 -21.82 4.55 4.51
C THR A 430 -21.34 3.15 4.88
N LEU A 431 -21.74 2.15 4.09
CA LEU A 431 -21.39 0.75 4.29
C LEU A 431 -20.51 0.25 3.14
N ARG A 432 -19.48 -0.55 3.44
CA ARG A 432 -18.67 -1.24 2.44
C ARG A 432 -19.56 -2.15 1.59
N ALA A 433 -19.30 -2.22 0.28
CA ALA A 433 -19.98 -3.16 -0.59
C ALA A 433 -19.79 -4.62 -0.14
N ASN A 434 -20.84 -5.44 -0.23
CA ASN A 434 -20.80 -6.85 0.18
C ASN A 434 -20.02 -7.73 -0.81
N ASP A 435 -20.01 -7.34 -2.09
CA ASP A 435 -19.36 -8.01 -3.23
C ASP A 435 -17.96 -7.47 -3.55
N TYR A 436 -17.42 -6.57 -2.71
CA TYR A 436 -16.07 -6.03 -2.89
C TYR A 436 -15.39 -5.81 -1.54
N VAL A 437 -14.36 -6.60 -1.24
CA VAL A 437 -13.69 -6.63 0.06
C VAL A 437 -12.20 -6.91 -0.12
N ASN A 438 -11.37 -6.30 0.73
CA ASN A 438 -9.92 -6.41 0.68
C ASN A 438 -9.33 -6.11 -0.71
N GLY A 439 -9.89 -5.13 -1.42
CA GLY A 439 -9.40 -4.70 -2.73
C GLY A 439 -9.78 -5.60 -3.91
N ALA A 440 -10.68 -6.57 -3.72
CA ALA A 440 -11.07 -7.52 -4.75
C ALA A 440 -12.58 -7.78 -4.79
N GLU A 441 -13.07 -8.18 -5.97
CA GLU A 441 -14.43 -8.69 -6.13
C GLU A 441 -14.61 -10.01 -5.37
N LYS A 442 -15.80 -10.18 -4.80
CA LYS A 442 -16.17 -11.36 -4.03
C LYS A 442 -17.44 -11.99 -4.59
N GLN A 443 -17.41 -13.31 -4.77
CA GLN A 443 -18.62 -14.07 -5.04
C GLN A 443 -19.50 -14.14 -3.79
N LEU A 444 -20.75 -13.70 -3.95
CA LEU A 444 -21.70 -13.54 -2.86
C LEU A 444 -22.36 -14.87 -2.45
N THR A 445 -22.52 -15.07 -1.15
CA THR A 445 -23.23 -16.20 -0.52
C THR A 445 -24.27 -15.70 0.48
N ASP A 446 -25.05 -16.59 1.09
CA ASP A 446 -26.00 -16.21 2.15
C ASP A 446 -25.33 -15.60 3.38
N ASP A 447 -24.01 -15.78 3.57
CA ASP A 447 -23.23 -15.12 4.63
C ASP A 447 -22.91 -13.64 4.33
N ASP A 448 -23.24 -13.15 3.13
CA ASP A 448 -22.81 -11.83 2.63
C ASP A 448 -23.97 -10.84 2.57
N TYR A 449 -24.59 -10.59 3.73
CA TYR A 449 -25.67 -9.63 3.89
C TYR A 449 -25.39 -8.66 5.05
N TYR A 450 -25.95 -7.47 4.93
CA TYR A 450 -26.31 -6.66 6.09
C TYR A 450 -27.76 -6.94 6.48
N CYS A 451 -28.11 -6.68 7.73
CA CYS A 451 -29.47 -6.78 8.22
C CYS A 451 -29.85 -5.51 8.99
N LEU A 452 -31.04 -4.99 8.72
CA LEU A 452 -31.69 -4.00 9.56
C LEU A 452 -32.45 -4.71 10.68
N VAL A 453 -32.30 -4.21 11.90
CA VAL A 453 -33.11 -4.59 13.05
C VAL A 453 -33.88 -3.36 13.51
N GLU A 454 -35.20 -3.42 13.46
CA GLU A 454 -36.06 -2.38 14.04
C GLU A 454 -36.07 -2.54 15.55
N THR A 455 -35.46 -1.58 16.24
CA THR A 455 -35.36 -1.58 17.71
C THR A 455 -36.50 -0.81 18.38
N LYS A 456 -37.17 0.07 17.62
CA LYS A 456 -38.35 0.81 18.05
C LYS A 456 -39.25 1.07 16.86
N ALA A 457 -40.48 0.59 16.93
CA ALA A 457 -41.51 0.87 15.93
C ALA A 457 -42.03 2.32 16.07
N PRO A 458 -42.50 2.94 14.98
CA PRO A 458 -43.22 4.21 15.05
C PRO A 458 -44.51 4.08 15.87
N GLU A 459 -45.01 5.21 16.38
CA GLU A 459 -46.21 5.21 17.23
C GLU A 459 -47.41 4.58 16.51
N GLY A 460 -48.04 3.60 17.15
CA GLY A 460 -49.21 2.92 16.60
C GLY A 460 -48.90 1.72 15.71
N TYR A 461 -47.64 1.29 15.62
CA TYR A 461 -47.21 0.12 14.83
C TYR A 461 -46.59 -0.98 15.71
N THR A 462 -46.36 -2.14 15.11
CA THR A 462 -45.71 -3.32 15.73
C THR A 462 -44.31 -3.48 15.15
N LEU A 463 -43.34 -3.85 15.99
CA LEU A 463 -41.98 -4.20 15.58
C LEU A 463 -41.96 -5.33 14.53
N GLN A 464 -40.94 -5.30 13.67
CA GLN A 464 -40.61 -6.42 12.79
C GLN A 464 -40.31 -7.71 13.58
N ALA A 465 -40.76 -8.85 13.05
CA ALA A 465 -40.55 -10.15 13.67
C ALA A 465 -39.14 -10.72 13.40
N ASP A 466 -38.57 -10.39 12.24
CA ASP A 466 -37.27 -10.90 11.78
C ASP A 466 -36.38 -9.73 11.30
N PRO A 467 -35.05 -9.87 11.34
CA PRO A 467 -34.14 -8.93 10.70
C PRO A 467 -34.39 -8.86 9.19
N ILE A 468 -34.16 -7.68 8.60
CA ILE A 468 -34.40 -7.42 7.17
C ILE A 468 -33.07 -7.41 6.41
N PRO A 469 -32.75 -8.47 5.63
CA PRO A 469 -31.49 -8.55 4.91
C PRO A 469 -31.46 -7.64 3.69
N PHE A 470 -30.33 -6.96 3.46
CA PHE A 470 -30.06 -6.17 2.28
C PHE A 470 -28.57 -6.26 1.90
N ARG A 471 -28.22 -5.81 0.69
CA ARG A 471 -26.84 -5.73 0.21
C ARG A 471 -26.56 -4.36 -0.36
N VAL A 472 -25.37 -3.85 -0.11
CA VAL A 472 -24.75 -2.75 -0.85
C VAL A 472 -23.86 -3.39 -1.91
N LEU A 473 -24.07 -3.04 -3.18
CA LEU A 473 -23.32 -3.60 -4.30
C LEU A 473 -22.27 -2.59 -4.81
N ALA A 474 -21.11 -3.09 -5.19
CA ALA A 474 -19.96 -2.31 -5.62
C ALA A 474 -20.26 -1.41 -6.82
N ALA A 475 -21.04 -1.91 -7.78
CA ALA A 475 -21.39 -1.17 -8.99
C ALA A 475 -22.22 0.09 -8.71
N ASP A 476 -23.09 0.03 -7.69
CA ASP A 476 -23.92 1.16 -7.27
C ASP A 476 -23.14 2.09 -6.33
N ALA A 477 -22.39 1.51 -5.38
CA ALA A 477 -21.53 2.24 -4.46
C ALA A 477 -20.53 3.14 -5.21
N GLU A 478 -19.84 2.61 -6.22
CA GLU A 478 -18.87 3.35 -7.04
C GLU A 478 -19.49 4.53 -7.78
N LYS A 479 -20.75 4.38 -8.24
CA LYS A 479 -21.51 5.43 -8.94
C LYS A 479 -22.26 6.37 -7.98
N LYS A 480 -22.10 6.16 -6.66
CA LYS A 480 -22.84 6.88 -5.61
C LYS A 480 -24.35 6.77 -5.79
N ILE A 481 -24.82 5.60 -6.23
CA ILE A 481 -26.24 5.25 -6.32
C ILE A 481 -26.64 4.64 -4.97
N PRO A 482 -27.59 5.25 -4.23
CA PRO A 482 -28.02 4.69 -2.95
C PRO A 482 -28.69 3.33 -3.09
N THR A 483 -28.44 2.44 -2.15
CA THR A 483 -29.23 1.22 -1.97
C THR A 483 -30.54 1.60 -1.31
N GLU A 484 -31.65 1.43 -2.02
CA GLU A 484 -33.00 1.74 -1.51
C GLU A 484 -33.58 0.53 -0.76
N VAL A 485 -33.97 0.72 0.49
CA VAL A 485 -34.60 -0.31 1.33
C VAL A 485 -35.93 0.22 1.87
N THR A 486 -37.01 -0.54 1.69
CA THR A 486 -38.32 -0.20 2.24
C THR A 486 -38.69 -1.14 3.37
N VAL A 487 -38.99 -0.60 4.54
CA VAL A 487 -39.47 -1.34 5.71
C VAL A 487 -40.96 -1.05 5.91
N THR A 488 -41.79 -2.11 5.90
CA THR A 488 -43.24 -2.02 6.01
C THR A 488 -43.71 -2.59 7.34
N ASP A 489 -44.27 -1.76 8.22
CA ASP A 489 -44.85 -2.25 9.48
C ASP A 489 -46.31 -2.62 9.38
N VAL A 490 -46.72 -3.43 10.34
CA VAL A 490 -48.11 -3.72 10.59
C VAL A 490 -48.62 -2.81 11.72
N PRO A 491 -49.78 -2.14 11.56
CA PRO A 491 -50.43 -1.40 12.64
C PRO A 491 -50.55 -2.23 13.91
N LYS A 492 -50.48 -1.56 15.07
CA LYS A 492 -50.46 -2.19 16.40
C LYS A 492 -51.56 -3.23 16.54
N ASN A 493 -51.19 -4.40 17.08
CA ASN A 493 -52.07 -5.56 17.24
C ASN A 493 -52.70 -6.02 15.92
N ALA A 494 -52.01 -5.89 14.78
CA ALA A 494 -52.55 -6.18 13.45
C ALA A 494 -53.87 -5.44 13.12
N GLY A 495 -54.04 -4.24 13.68
CA GLY A 495 -55.27 -3.45 13.55
C GLY A 495 -56.41 -3.90 14.48
N PHE A 496 -56.23 -4.97 15.26
CA PHE A 496 -57.21 -5.40 16.26
C PHE A 496 -57.17 -4.50 17.49
N ARG A 497 -58.36 -4.16 18.01
CA ARG A 497 -58.50 -3.43 19.27
C ARG A 497 -58.72 -4.42 20.39
N LEU A 498 -57.77 -4.49 21.32
CA LEU A 498 -58.00 -5.23 22.57
C LEU A 498 -59.11 -4.51 23.34
N PRO A 499 -60.20 -5.21 23.74
CA PRO A 499 -61.22 -4.60 24.56
C PRO A 499 -60.61 -4.21 25.91
N LEU A 500 -60.92 -3.00 26.39
CA LEU A 500 -60.62 -2.56 27.75
C LEU A 500 -61.38 -3.46 28.74
N THR A 501 -60.78 -4.59 29.09
CA THR A 501 -61.29 -5.47 30.16
C THR A 501 -60.51 -5.16 31.43
N GLY A 502 -60.91 -4.10 32.12
CA GLY A 502 -60.34 -3.70 33.41
C GLY A 502 -61.13 -2.57 34.08
N ALA A 503 -61.61 -2.83 35.31
CA ALA A 503 -62.25 -1.96 36.32
C ALA A 503 -63.44 -1.05 35.90
N ASN A 504 -63.33 -0.25 34.86
CA ASN A 504 -64.33 0.78 34.54
C ASN A 504 -65.66 0.21 34.01
N GLY A 505 -65.62 -0.93 33.32
CA GLY A 505 -66.85 -1.64 32.91
C GLY A 505 -67.63 -2.21 34.11
N VAL A 506 -66.92 -2.67 35.15
CA VAL A 506 -67.54 -3.16 36.39
C VAL A 506 -68.12 -2.00 37.20
N ILE A 507 -67.44 -0.85 37.27
CA ILE A 507 -67.96 0.34 37.98
C ILE A 507 -69.28 0.81 37.35
N PHE A 508 -69.38 0.87 36.02
CA PHE A 508 -70.60 1.26 35.34
C PHE A 508 -71.76 0.28 35.60
N LEU A 509 -71.49 -1.03 35.56
CA LEU A 509 -72.47 -2.06 35.87
C LEU A 509 -72.88 -2.07 37.35
N THR A 510 -71.97 -1.76 38.27
CA THR A 510 -72.24 -1.72 39.71
C THR A 510 -73.11 -0.50 40.07
N ILE A 511 -72.84 0.66 39.47
CA ILE A 511 -73.66 1.87 39.65
C ILE A 511 -75.06 1.66 39.05
N ALA A 512 -75.15 1.09 37.84
CA ALA A 512 -76.44 0.77 37.23
C ALA A 512 -77.23 -0.27 38.05
N GLY A 513 -76.55 -1.30 38.58
CA GLY A 513 -77.15 -2.29 39.47
C GLY A 513 -77.66 -1.71 40.79
N ALA A 514 -76.89 -0.81 41.42
CA ALA A 514 -77.30 -0.12 42.64
C ALA A 514 -78.50 0.80 42.41
N LEU A 515 -78.54 1.51 41.28
CA LEU A 515 -79.68 2.34 40.90
C LEU A 515 -80.95 1.52 40.61
N LEU A 516 -80.82 0.34 40.02
CA LEU A 516 -81.95 -0.58 39.81
C LEU A 516 -82.52 -1.11 41.12
N VAL A 517 -81.66 -1.50 42.07
CA VAL A 517 -82.10 -1.98 43.39
C VAL A 517 -82.75 -0.86 44.20
N ALA A 518 -82.17 0.35 44.18
CA ALA A 518 -82.74 1.52 44.82
C ALA A 518 -84.10 1.91 44.19
N GLY A 519 -84.20 1.91 42.86
CA GLY A 519 -85.44 2.15 42.13
C GLY A 519 -86.52 1.12 42.46
N GLY A 520 -86.16 -0.16 42.54
CA GLY A 520 -87.06 -1.24 42.94
C GLY A 520 -87.57 -1.10 44.39
N ALA A 521 -86.69 -0.73 45.32
CA ALA A 521 -87.06 -0.49 46.71
C ALA A 521 -88.00 0.70 46.89
N VAL A 522 -87.77 1.80 46.16
CA VAL A 522 -88.65 2.98 46.15
C VAL A 522 -90.01 2.65 45.54
N ALA A 523 -90.05 1.91 44.43
CA ALA A 523 -91.30 1.47 43.82
C ALA A 523 -92.11 0.54 44.75
N ALA A 524 -91.44 -0.41 45.41
CA ALA A 524 -92.06 -1.31 46.39
C ALA A 524 -92.60 -0.55 47.62
N TYR A 525 -91.84 0.44 48.13
CA TYR A 525 -92.27 1.29 49.24
C TYR A 525 -93.47 2.18 48.85
N ALA A 526 -93.46 2.76 47.65
CA ALA A 526 -94.57 3.55 47.14
C ALA A 526 -95.84 2.70 46.93
N ASN A 527 -95.71 1.46 46.45
CA ASN A 527 -96.83 0.52 46.33
C ASN A 527 -97.37 0.08 47.71
N LYS A 528 -96.49 -0.13 48.70
CA LYS A 528 -96.91 -0.44 50.07
C LYS A 528 -97.69 0.72 50.70
N ARG A 529 -97.28 1.97 50.48
CA ARG A 529 -98.03 3.16 50.92
C ARG A 529 -99.37 3.32 50.19
N ARG A 530 -99.41 3.08 48.88
CA ARG A 530 -100.66 3.12 48.10
C ARG A 530 -101.67 2.06 48.52
N ASN A 531 -101.21 0.87 48.91
CA ASN A 531 -102.08 -0.20 49.39
C ASN A 531 -102.48 -0.05 50.87
N ALA A 532 -101.70 0.67 51.68
CA ALA A 532 -102.07 1.03 53.05
C ALA A 532 -103.10 2.16 53.13
N ALA A 533 -103.24 2.98 52.08
CA ALA A 533 -104.24 4.04 51.97
C ALA A 533 -105.60 3.57 51.39
N LYS A 534 -105.76 2.26 51.13
CA LYS A 534 -107.00 1.64 50.62
C LYS A 534 -107.62 0.62 51.58
N ARG A 535 -107.33 0.71 52.88
CA ARG A 535 -108.02 -0.04 53.93
C ARG A 535 -108.78 0.90 54.86
#